data_AF-A0A1C0U2A5-F1
#
_entry.id   AF-A0A1C0U2A5-F1
#
_cell.length_a   1.000
_cell.length_b   1.000
_cell.length_c   1.000
_cell.angle_alpha   90.00
_cell.angle_beta   90.00
_cell.angle_gamma   90.00
#
_symmetry.space_group_name_H-M   'P 1'
#
loop_
_entity.id
_entity.type
_entity.pdbx_description
1 polymer ?
#
loop_
_entity_poly.entity_id
_entity_poly.type
_entity_poly.pdbx_seq_one_letter_code
_entity_poly.pdbx_strand_id
1 'polypeptide(L)'
;MRLLDCYIPVFTCVLRMIQQQVNQAEELRQTLLAALTQAQSEAQQYGYGSQDIEEANFAVVVWSDEAILCAGQKELNVWRQSSLQAQLYNAELGGNTFFDRLAALAPDNYQVRLVYVFCLLSGFYGRYGRRDNLELHNIIQQELDNFPDTLRRYIATENYKIMNTCDNIMENKRSNNKWRRKLILLILSLISIYIFITVYLLNISR
;
A
#
# COMPACT_ATOMS: atom_id res chain seq x y z
N MET A 1 -0.29 2.51 25.98
CA MET A 1 -0.09 1.96 24.61
C MET A 1 -1.02 2.70 23.68
N ARG A 2 -0.57 3.13 22.51
CA ARG A 2 -1.39 3.84 21.51
C ARG A 2 -2.20 2.84 20.69
N LEU A 3 -3.33 3.27 20.13
CA LEU A 3 -4.16 2.41 19.29
C LEU A 3 -3.38 1.90 18.07
N LEU A 4 -2.54 2.75 17.49
CA LEU A 4 -1.64 2.38 16.39
C LEU A 4 -0.71 1.22 16.77
N ASP A 5 -0.21 1.15 18.01
CA ASP A 5 0.73 0.10 18.44
C ASP A 5 0.12 -1.31 18.27
N CYS A 6 -1.20 -1.45 18.48
CA CYS A 6 -1.94 -2.71 18.26
C CYS A 6 -1.98 -3.13 16.77
N TYR A 7 -1.93 -2.16 15.85
CA TYR A 7 -2.04 -2.40 14.41
C TYR A 7 -0.68 -2.46 13.70
N ILE A 8 0.42 -2.02 14.31
CA ILE A 8 1.79 -2.14 13.73
C ILE A 8 2.11 -3.56 13.23
N PRO A 9 1.74 -4.66 13.93
CA PRO A 9 1.94 -6.02 13.42
C PRO A 9 1.25 -6.28 12.08
N VAL A 10 0.08 -5.68 11.85
CA VAL A 10 -0.68 -5.79 10.59
C VAL A 10 0.07 -5.10 9.46
N PHE A 11 0.51 -3.84 9.67
CA PHE A 11 1.32 -3.12 8.70
C PHE A 11 2.60 -3.89 8.36
N THR A 12 3.29 -4.39 9.38
CA THR A 12 4.52 -5.17 9.23
C THR A 12 4.28 -6.45 8.43
N CYS A 13 3.19 -7.16 8.71
CA CYS A 13 2.79 -8.37 8.00
C CYS A 13 2.60 -8.09 6.50
N VAL A 14 1.76 -7.11 6.16
CA VAL A 14 1.48 -6.74 4.76
C VAL A 14 2.76 -6.35 4.03
N LEU A 15 3.58 -5.47 4.60
CA LEU A 15 4.81 -5.01 3.97
C LEU A 15 5.83 -6.13 3.78
N ARG A 16 6.02 -6.99 4.77
CA ARG A 16 6.92 -8.14 4.68
C ARG A 16 6.45 -9.13 3.62
N MET A 17 5.16 -9.41 3.57
CA MET A 17 4.61 -10.33 2.57
C MET A 17 4.66 -9.72 1.16
N ILE A 18 4.48 -8.41 0.99
CA ILE A 18 4.70 -7.78 -0.32
C ILE A 18 6.16 -7.90 -0.78
N GLN A 19 7.14 -7.86 0.13
CA GLN A 19 8.55 -8.05 -0.19
C GLN A 19 8.89 -9.51 -0.53
N GLN A 20 8.28 -10.47 0.17
CA GLN A 20 8.47 -11.90 -0.04
C GLN A 20 7.48 -12.36 -1.11
N GLN A 21 7.89 -12.58 -2.36
CA GLN A 21 7.01 -13.02 -3.46
C GLN A 21 5.99 -14.07 -2.98
N VAL A 22 4.72 -13.65 -2.87
CA VAL A 22 3.66 -14.46 -2.25
C VAL A 22 3.19 -15.47 -3.28
N ASN A 23 3.32 -16.75 -2.96
CA ASN A 23 2.92 -17.81 -3.88
C ASN A 23 1.40 -18.10 -3.79
N GLN A 24 0.73 -17.74 -2.70
CA GLN A 24 -0.68 -18.05 -2.45
C GLN A 24 -1.42 -16.86 -1.80
N ALA A 25 -2.37 -16.26 -2.53
CA ALA A 25 -3.16 -15.14 -2.06
C ALA A 25 -4.08 -15.50 -0.86
N GLU A 26 -4.52 -16.76 -0.77
CA GLU A 26 -5.39 -17.21 0.32
C GLU A 26 -4.64 -17.30 1.66
N GLU A 27 -3.39 -17.78 1.65
CA GLU A 27 -2.53 -17.82 2.84
C GLU A 27 -2.28 -16.41 3.39
N LEU A 28 -2.04 -15.44 2.49
CA LEU A 28 -1.94 -14.03 2.85
C LEU A 28 -3.23 -13.51 3.50
N ARG A 29 -4.40 -13.87 2.94
CA ARG A 29 -5.69 -13.46 3.47
C ARG A 29 -5.92 -13.98 4.88
N GLN A 30 -5.68 -15.27 5.10
CA GLN A 30 -5.84 -15.90 6.42
C GLN A 30 -4.90 -15.28 7.45
N THR A 31 -3.63 -15.09 7.08
CA THR A 31 -2.63 -14.45 7.94
C THR A 31 -3.05 -13.03 8.31
N LEU A 32 -3.53 -12.26 7.33
CA LEU A 32 -3.94 -10.88 7.54
C LEU A 32 -5.21 -10.77 8.40
N LEU A 33 -6.21 -11.62 8.17
CA LEU A 33 -7.42 -11.71 9.00
C LEU A 33 -7.09 -12.08 10.45
N ALA A 34 -6.17 -13.02 10.68
CA ALA A 34 -5.72 -13.37 12.01
C ALA A 34 -5.02 -12.19 12.69
N ALA A 35 -4.14 -11.47 11.97
CA ALA A 35 -3.46 -10.29 12.50
C ALA A 35 -4.43 -9.15 12.84
N LEU A 36 -5.43 -8.89 11.98
CA LEU A 36 -6.50 -7.91 12.24
C LEU A 36 -7.33 -8.28 13.47
N THR A 37 -7.72 -9.56 13.59
CA THR A 37 -8.48 -10.05 14.74
C THR A 37 -7.69 -9.89 16.04
N GLN A 38 -6.39 -10.19 16.01
CA GLN A 38 -5.50 -10.00 17.15
C GLN A 38 -5.37 -8.52 17.52
N ALA A 39 -5.20 -7.63 16.53
CA ALA A 39 -5.10 -6.19 16.75
C ALA A 39 -6.37 -5.61 17.41
N GLN A 40 -7.55 -6.03 16.97
CA GLN A 40 -8.83 -5.63 17.57
C GLN A 40 -8.95 -6.13 19.02
N SER A 41 -8.59 -7.39 19.27
CA SER A 41 -8.59 -8.00 20.61
C SER A 41 -7.64 -7.26 21.56
N GLU A 42 -6.42 -6.95 21.12
CA GLU A 42 -5.46 -6.16 21.89
C GLU A 42 -5.99 -4.76 22.19
N ALA A 43 -6.50 -4.05 21.18
CA ALA A 43 -7.09 -2.73 21.38
C ALA A 43 -8.23 -2.75 22.40
N GLN A 44 -9.10 -3.77 22.35
CA GLN A 44 -10.15 -3.96 23.34
C GLN A 44 -9.59 -4.19 24.75
N GLN A 45 -8.54 -5.01 24.89
CA GLN A 45 -7.86 -5.25 26.18
C GLN A 45 -7.21 -3.98 26.77
N TYR A 46 -6.72 -3.08 25.91
CA TYR A 46 -6.20 -1.77 26.33
C TYR A 46 -7.29 -0.72 26.59
N GLY A 47 -8.57 -1.09 26.49
CA GLY A 47 -9.71 -0.24 26.85
C GLY A 47 -10.16 0.73 25.76
N TYR A 48 -9.76 0.52 24.50
CA TYR A 48 -10.29 1.31 23.38
C TYR A 48 -11.76 0.98 23.14
N GLY A 49 -12.56 2.02 22.82
CA GLY A 49 -13.98 1.86 22.53
C GLY A 49 -14.21 1.11 21.21
N SER A 50 -15.33 0.38 21.10
CA SER A 50 -15.65 -0.41 19.91
C SER A 50 -15.68 0.43 18.63
N GLN A 51 -16.18 1.67 18.70
CA GLN A 51 -16.21 2.59 17.57
C GLN A 51 -14.80 2.98 17.10
N ASP A 52 -13.88 3.27 18.02
CA ASP A 52 -12.50 3.60 17.68
C ASP A 52 -11.77 2.41 17.06
N ILE A 53 -12.02 1.20 17.60
CA ILE A 53 -11.48 -0.05 17.08
C ILE A 53 -12.00 -0.30 15.65
N GLU A 54 -13.30 -0.11 15.41
CA GLU A 54 -13.91 -0.29 14.10
C GLU A 54 -13.34 0.68 13.07
N GLU A 55 -13.20 1.96 13.42
CA GLU A 55 -12.64 2.99 12.54
C GLU A 55 -11.16 2.73 12.22
N ALA A 56 -10.36 2.34 13.21
CA ALA A 56 -8.97 1.97 12.98
C ALA A 56 -8.87 0.71 12.10
N ASN A 57 -9.70 -0.32 12.36
CA ASN A 57 -9.70 -1.54 11.57
C ASN A 57 -10.08 -1.27 10.11
N PHE A 58 -11.07 -0.40 9.88
CA PHE A 58 -11.49 0.01 8.56
C PHE A 58 -10.32 0.65 7.79
N ALA A 59 -9.65 1.63 8.38
CA ALA A 59 -8.52 2.31 7.75
C ALA A 59 -7.40 1.34 7.35
N VAL A 60 -7.06 0.42 8.25
CA VAL A 60 -5.99 -0.57 8.04
C VAL A 60 -6.38 -1.59 6.96
N VAL A 61 -7.63 -2.05 6.92
CA VAL A 61 -8.13 -2.96 5.88
C VAL A 61 -8.06 -2.31 4.50
N VAL A 62 -8.54 -1.08 4.36
CA VAL A 62 -8.53 -0.36 3.08
C VAL A 62 -7.11 -0.11 2.59
N TRP A 63 -6.20 0.30 3.50
CA TRP A 63 -4.77 0.43 3.16
C TRP A 63 -4.15 -0.91 2.75
N SER A 64 -4.46 -1.99 3.47
CA SER A 64 -3.89 -3.32 3.18
C SER A 64 -4.26 -3.81 1.79
N ASP A 65 -5.54 -3.67 1.41
CA ASP A 65 -6.02 -4.02 0.07
C ASP A 65 -5.32 -3.20 -1.00
N GLU A 66 -5.20 -1.88 -0.82
CA GLU A 66 -4.51 -1.02 -1.78
C GLU A 66 -3.04 -1.41 -1.91
N ALA A 67 -2.32 -1.62 -0.80
CA ALA A 67 -0.91 -2.01 -0.79
C ALA A 67 -0.69 -3.34 -1.52
N ILE A 68 -1.53 -4.35 -1.27
CA ILE A 68 -1.48 -5.66 -1.90
C ILE A 68 -1.73 -5.57 -3.40
N LEU A 69 -2.75 -4.83 -3.82
CA LEU A 69 -3.06 -4.63 -5.24
C LEU A 69 -1.97 -3.83 -5.96
N CYS A 70 -1.39 -2.86 -5.27
CA CYS A 70 -0.28 -2.03 -5.74
C CYS A 70 1.04 -2.79 -5.90
N ALA A 71 1.26 -3.86 -5.12
CA ALA A 71 2.42 -4.72 -5.28
C ALA A 71 2.50 -5.34 -6.69
N GLY A 72 1.35 -5.53 -7.36
CA GLY A 72 1.22 -5.97 -8.74
C GLY A 72 1.75 -7.38 -9.02
N GLN A 73 1.88 -8.24 -8.01
CA GLN A 73 2.29 -9.64 -8.18
C GLN A 73 1.16 -10.41 -8.87
N LYS A 74 1.49 -11.34 -9.78
CA LYS A 74 0.49 -12.00 -10.63
C LYS A 74 -0.44 -12.88 -9.81
N GLU A 75 0.12 -13.50 -8.78
CA GLU A 75 -0.50 -14.39 -7.81
C GLU A 75 -1.56 -13.65 -6.97
N LEU A 76 -1.40 -12.33 -6.81
CA LEU A 76 -2.31 -11.45 -6.08
C LEU A 76 -3.42 -10.87 -6.96
N ASN A 77 -3.47 -11.16 -8.26
CA ASN A 77 -4.55 -10.66 -9.13
C ASN A 77 -5.94 -11.16 -8.70
N VAL A 78 -6.01 -12.36 -8.12
CA VAL A 78 -7.25 -12.92 -7.55
C VAL A 78 -7.75 -12.11 -6.34
N TRP A 79 -6.88 -11.34 -5.70
CA TRP A 79 -7.23 -10.50 -4.55
C TRP A 79 -8.33 -9.49 -4.90
N ARG A 80 -8.32 -8.94 -6.11
CA ARG A 80 -9.33 -7.98 -6.57
C ARG A 80 -10.75 -8.54 -6.56
N GLN A 81 -10.91 -9.85 -6.78
CA GLN A 81 -12.23 -10.50 -6.81
C GLN A 81 -12.80 -10.73 -5.41
N SER A 82 -11.96 -10.68 -4.38
CA SER A 82 -12.33 -10.98 -3.01
C SER A 82 -11.42 -10.22 -2.04
N SER A 83 -11.42 -8.89 -2.17
CA SER A 83 -10.66 -7.98 -1.31
C SER A 83 -11.26 -7.94 0.09
N LEU A 84 -10.46 -7.62 1.11
CA LEU A 84 -10.95 -7.60 2.50
C LEU A 84 -12.02 -6.52 2.71
N GLN A 85 -11.91 -5.36 2.07
CA GLN A 85 -12.92 -4.30 2.11
C GLN A 85 -14.29 -4.78 1.60
N ALA A 86 -14.29 -5.67 0.59
CA ALA A 86 -15.52 -6.23 0.03
C ALA A 86 -16.12 -7.28 0.97
N GLN A 87 -15.28 -8.11 1.60
CA GLN A 87 -15.73 -9.13 2.54
C GLN A 87 -16.22 -8.55 3.87
N LEU A 88 -15.55 -7.52 4.39
CA LEU A 88 -15.78 -6.99 5.73
C LEU A 88 -16.72 -5.77 5.75
N TYR A 89 -16.73 -4.96 4.70
CA TYR A 89 -17.44 -3.67 4.68
C TYR A 89 -18.43 -3.54 3.53
N ASN A 90 -18.66 -4.60 2.74
CA ASN A 90 -19.57 -4.60 1.57
C ASN A 90 -19.34 -3.42 0.61
N ALA A 91 -18.14 -2.83 0.60
CA ALA A 91 -17.90 -1.54 -0.03
C ALA A 91 -16.99 -1.67 -1.26
N GLU A 92 -17.50 -1.27 -2.42
CA GLU A 92 -16.70 -1.11 -3.65
C GLU A 92 -15.83 0.17 -3.63
N LEU A 93 -16.01 1.05 -2.63
CA LEU A 93 -15.45 2.41 -2.61
C LEU A 93 -14.60 2.74 -1.37
N GLY A 94 -13.90 1.76 -0.79
CA GLY A 94 -13.05 1.97 0.40
C GLY A 94 -12.09 3.18 0.27
N GLY A 95 -11.52 3.39 -0.93
CA GLY A 95 -10.63 4.52 -1.23
C GLY A 95 -11.25 5.91 -1.20
N ASN A 96 -12.57 6.02 -1.39
CA ASN A 96 -13.31 7.28 -1.23
C ASN A 96 -13.75 7.44 0.23
N THR A 97 -14.37 6.39 0.78
CA THR A 97 -14.91 6.36 2.14
C THR A 97 -13.85 6.62 3.20
N PHE A 98 -12.59 6.26 2.95
CA PHE A 98 -11.46 6.56 3.84
C PHE A 98 -11.37 8.04 4.21
N PHE A 99 -11.37 8.93 3.23
CA PHE A 99 -11.22 10.36 3.50
C PHE A 99 -12.48 10.96 4.11
N ASP A 100 -13.64 10.43 3.74
CA ASP A 100 -14.92 10.88 4.29
C ASP A 100 -15.03 10.50 5.78
N ARG A 101 -14.59 9.29 6.17
CA ARG A 101 -14.53 8.87 7.57
C ARG A 101 -13.48 9.64 8.36
N LEU A 102 -12.28 9.86 7.81
CA LEU A 102 -11.24 10.68 8.44
C LEU A 102 -11.75 12.11 8.76
N ALA A 103 -12.43 12.73 7.80
CA ALA A 103 -13.01 14.06 7.98
C ALA A 103 -14.13 14.09 9.04
N ALA A 104 -14.86 12.99 9.21
CA ALA A 104 -15.96 12.86 10.17
C ALA A 104 -15.50 12.56 11.61
N LEU A 105 -14.22 12.22 11.84
CA LEU A 105 -13.70 11.97 13.18
C LEU A 105 -13.80 13.22 14.05
N ALA A 106 -14.03 13.04 15.35
CA ALA A 106 -13.97 14.16 16.29
C ALA A 106 -12.56 14.80 16.28
N PRO A 107 -12.43 16.12 16.47
CA PRO A 107 -11.13 16.81 16.45
C PRO A 107 -10.13 16.27 17.47
N ASP A 108 -10.61 15.79 18.61
CA ASP A 108 -9.83 15.26 19.73
C ASP A 108 -9.59 13.75 19.68
N ASN A 109 -10.15 13.03 18.69
CA ASN A 109 -9.91 11.59 18.51
C ASN A 109 -8.55 11.32 17.84
N TYR A 110 -7.48 11.70 18.53
CA TYR A 110 -6.11 11.57 18.03
C TYR A 110 -5.66 10.12 17.85
N GLN A 111 -6.25 9.17 18.58
CA GLN A 111 -5.85 7.76 18.52
C GLN A 111 -6.24 7.13 17.19
N VAL A 112 -7.49 7.35 16.75
CA VAL A 112 -7.97 6.87 15.44
C VAL A 112 -7.31 7.67 14.31
N ARG A 113 -7.24 9.00 14.42
CA ARG A 113 -6.55 9.85 13.42
C ARG A 113 -5.12 9.41 13.20
N LEU A 114 -4.40 9.02 14.26
CA LEU A 114 -3.02 8.54 14.15
C LEU A 114 -2.92 7.28 13.27
N VAL A 115 -3.89 6.36 13.35
CA VAL A 115 -3.93 5.17 12.48
C VAL A 115 -4.17 5.57 11.02
N TYR A 116 -5.12 6.46 10.77
CA TYR A 116 -5.40 6.98 9.42
C TYR A 116 -4.18 7.69 8.80
N VAL A 117 -3.54 8.59 9.56
CA VAL A 117 -2.34 9.28 9.11
C VAL A 117 -1.21 8.28 8.88
N PHE A 118 -1.08 7.24 9.70
CA PHE A 118 -0.10 6.20 9.47
C PHE A 118 -0.35 5.43 8.16
N CYS A 119 -1.61 5.15 7.79
CA CYS A 119 -1.95 4.58 6.48
C CYS A 119 -1.48 5.49 5.34
N LEU A 120 -1.75 6.80 5.42
CA LEU A 120 -1.32 7.79 4.42
C LEU A 120 0.20 7.85 4.27
N LEU A 121 0.91 7.90 5.40
CA LEU A 121 2.38 7.86 5.43
C LEU A 121 2.92 6.51 4.95
N SER A 122 2.17 5.42 5.07
CA SER A 122 2.54 4.09 4.56
C SER A 122 2.21 3.90 3.07
N GLY A 123 1.90 4.98 2.35
CA GLY A 123 1.67 4.96 0.91
C GLY A 123 0.22 4.73 0.48
N PHE A 124 -0.75 5.00 1.36
CA PHE A 124 -2.16 5.06 0.95
C PHE A 124 -2.43 6.31 0.11
N TYR A 125 -2.90 6.12 -1.12
CA TYR A 125 -3.29 7.19 -2.03
C TYR A 125 -4.81 7.29 -2.19
N GLY A 126 -5.53 6.16 -2.14
CA GLY A 126 -6.98 6.09 -2.34
C GLY A 126 -7.42 6.86 -3.58
N ARG A 127 -8.44 7.72 -3.42
CA ARG A 127 -9.03 8.52 -4.51
C ARG A 127 -8.06 9.48 -5.22
N TYR A 128 -6.93 9.82 -4.59
CA TYR A 128 -5.93 10.71 -5.18
C TYR A 128 -4.96 10.01 -6.13
N GLY A 129 -4.89 8.67 -6.06
CA GLY A 129 -4.25 7.77 -7.03
C GLY A 129 -2.72 7.83 -7.14
N ARG A 130 -2.06 8.86 -6.60
CA ARG A 130 -0.60 9.05 -6.70
C ARG A 130 -0.02 9.92 -5.58
N ARG A 131 1.28 9.75 -5.35
CA ARG A 131 2.07 10.42 -4.31
C ARG A 131 2.26 11.91 -4.52
N ASP A 132 2.51 12.35 -5.76
CA ASP A 132 2.76 13.75 -6.12
C ASP A 132 1.48 14.59 -6.16
N ASN A 133 0.37 14.04 -5.66
CA ASN A 133 -0.87 14.78 -5.53
C ASN A 133 -0.74 15.83 -4.40
N LEU A 134 -0.77 17.10 -4.78
CA LEU A 134 -0.66 18.23 -3.85
C LEU A 134 -1.79 18.25 -2.82
N GLU A 135 -3.00 17.85 -3.20
CA GLU A 135 -4.15 17.81 -2.29
C GLU A 135 -3.95 16.77 -1.20
N LEU A 136 -3.48 15.57 -1.56
CA LEU A 136 -3.12 14.54 -0.59
C LEU A 136 -2.02 15.01 0.36
N HIS A 137 -1.00 15.70 -0.16
CA HIS A 137 0.07 16.24 0.67
C HIS A 137 -0.46 17.28 1.67
N ASN A 138 -1.34 18.18 1.21
CA ASN A 138 -1.95 19.19 2.07
C ASN A 138 -2.82 18.56 3.17
N ILE A 139 -3.58 17.52 2.85
CA ILE A 139 -4.37 16.77 3.84
C ILE A 139 -3.46 16.15 4.90
N ILE A 140 -2.36 15.50 4.47
CA ILE A 140 -1.39 14.92 5.42
C ILE A 140 -0.81 16.00 6.33
N GLN A 141 -0.39 17.15 5.79
CA GLN A 141 0.16 18.23 6.61
C GLN A 141 -0.88 18.79 7.58
N GLN A 142 -2.11 19.02 7.12
CA GLN A 142 -3.20 19.51 7.96
C GLN A 142 -3.49 18.56 9.12
N GLU A 143 -3.57 17.25 8.87
CA GLU A 143 -3.79 16.27 9.93
C GLU A 143 -2.59 16.18 10.89
N LEU A 144 -1.36 16.33 10.38
CA LEU A 144 -0.16 16.39 11.23
C LEU A 144 -0.16 17.62 12.13
N ASP A 145 -0.58 18.78 11.64
CA ASP A 145 -0.65 20.02 12.41
C ASP A 145 -1.70 20.00 13.52
N ASN A 146 -2.74 19.19 13.35
CA ASN A 146 -3.76 18.97 14.37
C ASN A 146 -3.24 18.12 15.56
N PHE A 147 -2.13 17.38 15.40
CA PHE A 147 -1.62 16.55 16.49
C PHE A 147 -0.80 17.32 17.52
N PRO A 148 -0.86 16.92 18.81
CA PRO A 148 0.10 17.36 19.81
C PRO A 148 1.55 17.08 19.42
N ASP A 149 2.48 17.92 19.89
CA ASP A 149 3.93 17.81 19.62
C ASP A 149 4.54 16.46 19.99
N THR A 150 3.97 15.78 20.99
CA THR A 150 4.40 14.44 21.39
C THR A 150 4.14 13.40 20.31
N LEU A 151 2.99 13.49 19.63
CA LEU A 151 2.62 12.59 18.54
C LEU A 151 3.36 12.93 17.24
N ARG A 152 3.50 14.23 16.92
CA ARG A 152 4.32 14.66 15.77
C ARG A 152 5.74 14.12 15.86
N ARG A 153 6.37 14.21 17.04
CA ARG A 153 7.70 13.63 17.28
C ARG A 153 7.71 12.12 17.15
N TYR A 154 6.72 11.42 17.70
CA TYR A 154 6.62 9.96 17.57
C TYR A 154 6.58 9.52 16.10
N ILE A 155 5.77 10.19 15.28
CA ILE A 155 5.69 9.93 13.83
C ILE A 155 7.05 10.21 13.15
N ALA A 156 7.68 11.34 13.46
CA ALA A 156 8.94 11.74 12.84
C ALA A 156 10.14 10.83 13.21
N THR A 157 10.18 10.29 14.43
CA THR A 157 11.38 9.62 14.97
C THR A 157 11.45 8.14 14.60
N GLU A 158 10.33 7.40 14.64
CA GLU A 158 10.34 5.94 14.44
C GLU A 158 9.97 5.48 13.02
N ASN A 159 9.30 6.32 12.22
CA ASN A 159 8.53 5.80 11.08
C ASN A 159 8.96 6.26 9.67
N TYR A 160 10.07 7.00 9.55
CA TYR A 160 10.62 7.39 8.24
C TYR A 160 10.96 6.16 7.35
N LYS A 161 11.30 5.01 7.94
CA LYS A 161 11.67 3.80 7.19
C LYS A 161 10.49 3.07 6.57
N ILE A 162 9.35 3.00 7.27
CA ILE A 162 8.15 2.29 6.81
C ILE A 162 7.54 3.03 5.61
N MET A 163 7.47 4.35 5.71
CA MET A 163 7.04 5.28 4.66
C MET A 163 7.84 5.13 3.35
N ASN A 164 9.12 4.79 3.43
CA ASN A 164 9.98 4.59 2.26
C ASN A 164 9.85 3.18 1.64
N THR A 165 9.27 2.22 2.37
CA THR A 165 9.34 0.80 1.99
C THR A 165 8.36 0.45 0.86
N CYS A 166 7.11 0.92 0.93
CA CYS A 166 6.15 0.78 -0.18
C CYS A 166 6.66 1.45 -1.46
N ASP A 167 7.18 2.68 -1.33
CA ASP A 167 7.72 3.45 -2.44
C ASP A 167 8.91 2.75 -3.11
N ASN A 168 9.86 2.24 -2.33
CA ASN A 168 11.01 1.50 -2.85
C ASN A 168 10.57 0.24 -3.62
N ILE A 169 9.54 -0.47 -3.14
CA ILE A 169 9.03 -1.68 -3.81
C ILE A 169 8.37 -1.32 -5.16
N MET A 170 7.53 -0.28 -5.17
CA MET A 170 6.87 0.19 -6.39
C MET A 170 7.86 0.77 -7.41
N GLU A 171 8.81 1.60 -6.98
CA GLU A 171 9.86 2.16 -7.84
C GLU A 171 10.80 1.09 -8.39
N ASN A 172 11.24 0.15 -7.56
CA ASN A 172 12.10 -0.95 -7.99
C ASN A 172 11.40 -1.78 -9.08
N LYS A 173 10.12 -2.12 -8.88
CA LYS A 173 9.35 -2.85 -9.89
C LYS A 173 9.19 -2.06 -11.20
N ARG A 174 8.94 -0.75 -11.10
CA ARG A 174 8.85 0.15 -12.28
C ARG A 174 10.19 0.27 -13.01
N SER A 175 11.29 0.37 -12.28
CA SER A 175 12.66 0.44 -12.82
C SER A 175 13.06 -0.85 -13.53
N ASN A 176 12.81 -2.00 -12.89
CA ASN A 176 13.08 -3.32 -13.46
C ASN A 176 12.36 -3.52 -14.81
N ASN A 177 11.08 -3.11 -14.89
CA ASN A 177 10.33 -3.16 -16.14
C ASN A 177 10.88 -2.23 -17.24
N LYS A 178 11.48 -1.08 -16.90
CA LYS A 178 12.08 -0.17 -17.89
C LYS A 178 13.34 -0.78 -18.52
N TRP A 179 14.23 -1.39 -17.73
CA TRP A 179 15.45 -1.99 -18.26
C TRP A 179 15.16 -3.20 -19.14
N ARG A 180 14.20 -4.05 -18.74
CA ARG A 180 13.73 -5.18 -19.56
C ARG A 180 13.16 -4.73 -20.91
N ARG A 181 12.35 -3.66 -20.95
CA ARG A 181 11.84 -3.08 -22.21
C ARG A 181 12.98 -2.57 -23.10
N LYS A 182 13.98 -1.88 -22.53
CA LYS A 182 15.17 -1.44 -23.28
C LYS A 182 15.96 -2.61 -23.86
N LEU A 183 16.12 -3.69 -23.10
CA LEU A 183 16.81 -4.90 -23.54
C LEU A 183 16.09 -5.57 -24.72
N ILE A 184 14.75 -5.70 -24.64
CA ILE A 184 13.93 -6.27 -25.73
C ILE A 184 14.06 -5.45 -27.01
N LEU A 185 14.00 -4.11 -26.91
CA LEU A 185 14.15 -3.23 -28.07
C LEU A 185 15.55 -3.35 -28.70
N LEU A 186 16.60 -3.50 -27.89
CA LEU A 186 17.96 -3.75 -28.38
C LEU A 186 18.05 -5.09 -29.14
N ILE A 187 17.49 -6.16 -28.58
CA ILE A 187 17.49 -7.49 -29.23
C ILE A 187 16.75 -7.45 -30.56
N LEU A 188 15.57 -6.82 -30.62
CA LEU A 188 14.80 -6.67 -31.86
C LEU A 188 15.58 -5.87 -32.92
N SER A 189 16.32 -4.84 -32.51
CA SER A 189 17.16 -4.07 -33.44
C SER A 189 18.32 -4.90 -34.02
N LEU A 190 18.96 -5.74 -33.21
CA LEU A 190 20.05 -6.62 -33.66
C LEU A 190 19.56 -7.71 -34.61
N ILE A 191 18.38 -8.29 -34.34
CA ILE A 191 17.74 -9.26 -35.24
C ILE A 191 17.42 -8.62 -36.59
N SER A 192 16.90 -7.38 -36.59
CA SER A 192 16.62 -6.64 -37.82
C SER A 192 17.90 -6.39 -38.66
N ILE A 193 19.00 -6.00 -38.00
CA ILE A 193 20.30 -5.80 -38.67
C ILE A 193 20.83 -7.12 -39.26
N TYR A 194 20.74 -8.22 -38.51
CA TYR A 194 21.18 -9.53 -38.98
C TYR A 194 20.40 -9.97 -40.24
N ILE A 195 19.08 -9.83 -40.24
CA ILE A 195 18.23 -10.14 -41.40
C ILE A 195 18.59 -9.27 -42.60
N PHE A 196 18.89 -7.99 -42.39
CA PHE A 196 19.29 -7.09 -43.47
C PHE A 196 20.64 -7.52 -44.08
N ILE A 197 21.62 -7.86 -43.26
CA ILE A 197 22.94 -8.34 -43.71
C ILE A 197 22.80 -9.66 -44.50
N THR A 198 22.01 -10.61 -44.02
CA THR A 198 21.84 -11.90 -44.71
C THR A 198 21.16 -11.73 -46.06
N VAL A 199 20.12 -10.89 -46.16
CA VAL A 199 19.47 -10.57 -47.44
C VAL A 199 20.42 -9.85 -48.39
N TYR A 200 21.22 -8.91 -47.89
CA TYR A 200 22.21 -8.17 -48.68
C TYR A 200 23.30 -9.10 -49.26
N LEU A 201 23.83 -10.01 -48.44
CA LEU A 201 24.82 -11.00 -48.88
C LEU A 201 24.24 -11.97 -49.92
N LEU A 202 22.99 -12.42 -49.74
CA LEU A 202 22.31 -13.26 -50.72
C LEU A 202 22.09 -12.53 -52.05
N ASN A 203 21.79 -11.24 -52.01
CA ASN A 203 21.59 -10.43 -53.21
C ASN A 203 22.88 -10.19 -54.01
N ILE A 204 24.04 -10.08 -53.36
CA ILE A 204 25.35 -9.95 -54.04
C ILE A 204 25.82 -11.27 -54.66
N SER A 205 25.40 -12.41 -54.10
CA SER A 205 25.77 -13.74 -54.59
C SER A 205 25.01 -14.20 -55.85
N ARG A 206 24.04 -13.42 -56.32
CA ARG A 206 23.28 -13.64 -57.56
C ARG A 206 23.76 -12.70 -58.66
#